data_AF-A0A958JH41-F1
#
_entry.id   AF-A0A958JH41-F1
#
_cell.length_a   1.000
_cell.length_b   1.000
_cell.length_c   1.000
_cell.angle_alpha   90.00
_cell.angle_beta   90.00
_cell.angle_gamma   90.00
#
_symmetry.space_group_name_H-M   'P 1'
#
loop_
_entity.id
_entity.type
_entity.pdbx_description
1 polymer ?
#
loop_
_entity_poly.entity_id
_entity_poly.type
_entity_poly.pdbx_seq_one_letter_code
_entity_poly.pdbx_strand_id
1 'polypeptide(L)'
;DNVGCLLRGLKRDDVERGQVLAKPGSIKPHRKFKAEIYVLTKEEGGRHTPFFKGYRPQFFFRTTDVTGSITLPEGQEMVMPGDNVTVEVELIQPIAMDRELRFAVREGGRTVGAGVVAEIVE
;
A
#
# COMPACT_ATOMS: atom_id res chain seq x y z
N ASP A 1 13.99 -0.13 19.09
CA ASP A 1 14.35 -1.45 19.66
C ASP A 1 13.70 -2.59 18.90
N ASN A 2 14.39 -3.71 18.77
CA ASN A 2 13.80 -4.96 18.31
C ASN A 2 13.34 -5.74 19.54
N VAL A 3 12.03 -5.94 19.70
CA VAL A 3 11.45 -6.44 20.95
C VAL A 3 10.43 -7.54 20.70
N GLY A 4 10.17 -8.34 21.73
CA GLY A 4 8.99 -9.19 21.83
C GLY A 4 8.01 -8.61 22.84
N CYS A 5 6.74 -8.48 22.46
CA CYS A 5 5.68 -8.00 23.35
C CYS A 5 4.76 -9.16 23.75
N LEU A 6 4.67 -9.46 25.04
CA LEU A 6 3.72 -10.46 25.55
C LEU A 6 2.30 -9.88 25.55
N LEU A 7 1.39 -10.49 24.81
CA LEU A 7 -0.02 -10.08 24.72
C LEU A 7 -0.88 -11.02 25.55
N ARG A 8 -1.42 -10.51 26.67
CA ARG A 8 -2.23 -11.32 27.58
C ARG A 8 -3.55 -11.74 26.91
N GLY A 9 -3.84 -13.03 26.94
CA GLY A 9 -5.13 -13.58 26.53
C GLY A 9 -5.31 -13.78 25.02
N LEU A 10 -4.28 -13.49 24.21
CA LEU A 10 -4.29 -13.78 22.78
C LEU A 10 -3.51 -15.06 22.49
N LYS A 11 -4.04 -15.87 21.58
CA LYS A 11 -3.36 -17.00 20.97
C LYS A 11 -2.53 -16.54 19.78
N ARG A 12 -1.66 -17.43 19.31
CA ARG A 12 -0.84 -17.17 18.11
C ARG A 12 -1.70 -16.84 16.88
N ASP A 13 -2.83 -17.52 16.72
CA ASP A 13 -3.70 -17.35 15.54
C ASP A 13 -4.64 -16.13 15.65
N ASP A 14 -4.66 -15.45 16.79
CA ASP A 14 -5.41 -14.20 16.98
C ASP A 14 -4.62 -12.98 16.47
N VAL A 15 -3.34 -13.17 16.15
CA VAL A 15 -2.45 -12.12 15.65
C VAL A 15 -1.72 -12.57 14.40
N GLU A 16 -1.62 -11.68 13.42
CA GLU A 16 -0.99 -11.99 12.14
C GLU A 16 -0.03 -10.88 11.69
N ARG A 17 0.91 -11.28 10.82
CA ARG A 17 1.87 -10.35 10.25
C ARG A 17 1.15 -9.31 9.39
N GLY A 18 1.44 -8.05 9.63
CA GLY A 18 0.77 -6.91 8.98
C GLY A 18 -0.07 -6.08 9.95
N GLN A 19 -0.49 -6.68 11.07
CA GLN A 19 -1.09 -5.95 12.18
C GLN A 19 -0.04 -5.13 12.93
N VAL A 20 -0.51 -4.15 13.71
CA VAL A 20 0.32 -3.25 14.50
C VAL A 20 -0.15 -3.22 15.95
N LEU A 21 0.80 -3.09 16.88
CA LEU A 21 0.52 -2.72 18.26
C LEU A 21 0.55 -1.19 18.36
N ALA A 22 -0.53 -0.61 18.82
CA ALA A 22 -0.69 0.84 18.92
C ALA A 22 -1.40 1.22 20.21
N LYS A 23 -1.22 2.48 20.65
CA LYS A 23 -1.99 3.04 21.75
C LYS A 23 -3.48 3.01 21.37
N PRO A 24 -4.40 2.63 22.28
CA PRO A 24 -5.82 2.62 21.97
C PRO A 24 -6.31 3.96 21.39
N GLY A 25 -6.98 3.90 20.24
CA GLY A 25 -7.51 5.06 19.54
C GLY A 25 -6.50 5.90 18.75
N SER A 26 -5.21 5.55 18.72
CA SER A 26 -4.19 6.36 18.04
C SER A 26 -4.06 6.12 16.54
N ILE A 27 -4.52 4.97 16.04
CA ILE A 27 -4.50 4.62 14.62
C ILE A 27 -5.74 3.79 14.32
N LYS A 28 -6.30 3.95 13.12
CA LYS A 28 -7.46 3.18 12.65
C LYS A 28 -7.13 2.40 11.38
N PRO A 29 -7.78 1.26 11.16
CA PRO A 29 -7.61 0.49 9.94
C PRO A 29 -8.49 1.06 8.82
N HIS A 30 -7.92 1.25 7.64
CA HIS A 30 -8.55 1.87 6.47
C HIS A 30 -8.40 1.00 5.23
N ARG A 31 -9.33 1.14 4.29
CA ARG A 31 -9.35 0.42 3.01
C ARG A 31 -9.18 1.33 1.82
N LYS A 32 -9.65 2.57 1.90
CA LYS A 32 -9.64 3.51 0.78
C LYS A 32 -8.85 4.76 1.13
N PHE A 33 -7.94 5.12 0.24
CA PHE A 33 -7.09 6.28 0.41
C PHE A 33 -6.67 6.83 -0.95
N LYS A 34 -6.34 8.12 -0.98
CA LYS A 34 -5.62 8.73 -2.11
C LYS A 34 -4.13 8.66 -1.84
N ALA A 35 -3.35 8.43 -2.89
CA ALA A 35 -1.91 8.35 -2.80
C ALA A 35 -1.23 9.01 -3.99
N GLU A 36 -0.02 9.50 -3.72
CA GLU A 36 0.96 9.86 -4.74
C GLU A 36 1.87 8.65 -4.94
N ILE A 37 2.00 8.19 -6.19
CA ILE A 37 2.82 7.03 -6.55
C ILE A 37 3.81 7.41 -7.64
N TYR A 38 5.10 7.16 -7.36
CA TYR A 38 6.15 7.13 -8.37
C TYR A 38 6.28 5.71 -8.92
N VAL A 39 6.19 5.55 -10.23
CA VAL A 39 6.33 4.26 -10.91
C VAL A 39 7.79 4.08 -11.29
N LEU A 40 8.42 3.00 -10.82
CA LEU A 40 9.83 2.75 -11.11
C LEU A 40 10.05 2.49 -12.60
N THR A 41 11.10 3.08 -13.14
CA THR A 41 11.59 2.82 -14.49
C THR A 41 12.15 1.41 -14.62
N LYS A 42 12.40 0.97 -15.86
CA LYS A 42 13.04 -0.31 -16.14
C LYS A 42 14.44 -0.40 -15.51
N GLU A 43 15.19 0.69 -15.57
CA GLU A 43 16.56 0.80 -15.04
C GLU A 43 16.60 0.69 -13.52
N GLU A 44 15.52 1.13 -12.85
CA GLU A 44 15.31 0.96 -11.41
C GLU A 44 14.76 -0.42 -11.03
N GLY A 45 14.60 -1.33 -11.99
CA GLY A 45 14.07 -2.68 -11.78
C GLY A 45 12.54 -2.76 -11.75
N GLY A 46 11.86 -1.71 -12.18
CA GLY A 46 10.41 -1.61 -12.26
C GLY A 46 9.81 -2.25 -13.52
N ARG A 47 8.74 -1.64 -14.04
CA ARG A 47 8.03 -2.17 -15.21
C ARG A 47 8.73 -1.75 -16.51
N HIS A 48 8.60 -2.60 -17.53
CA HIS A 48 9.00 -2.28 -18.90
C HIS A 48 7.87 -1.63 -19.70
N THR A 49 6.63 -1.88 -19.31
CA THR A 49 5.41 -1.47 -20.03
C THR A 49 4.48 -0.73 -19.08
N PRO A 50 3.61 0.15 -19.62
CA PRO A 50 2.62 0.84 -18.81
C PRO A 50 1.67 -0.12 -18.10
N PHE A 51 0.96 0.40 -17.11
CA PHE A 51 -0.26 -0.22 -16.60
C PHE A 51 -1.47 0.65 -16.91
N PHE A 52 -2.64 0.03 -16.91
CA PHE A 52 -3.91 0.61 -17.33
C PHE A 52 -4.92 0.60 -16.19
N LYS A 53 -6.10 1.18 -16.44
CA LYS A 53 -7.26 1.03 -15.56
C LYS A 53 -7.54 -0.45 -15.23
N GLY A 54 -7.93 -0.72 -13.99
CA GLY A 54 -8.15 -2.08 -13.50
C GLY A 54 -6.88 -2.79 -12.99
N TYR A 55 -5.74 -2.09 -12.94
CA TYR A 55 -4.52 -2.63 -12.36
C TYR A 55 -4.72 -3.00 -10.88
N ARG A 56 -4.32 -4.23 -10.53
CA ARG A 56 -4.51 -4.83 -9.21
C ARG A 56 -3.20 -5.37 -8.61
N PRO A 57 -2.27 -4.49 -8.19
CA PRO A 57 -1.01 -4.91 -7.59
C PRO A 57 -1.16 -5.30 -6.12
N GLN A 58 -0.04 -5.71 -5.53
CA GLN A 58 0.13 -5.81 -4.08
C GLN A 58 0.72 -4.50 -3.54
N PHE A 59 0.20 -4.03 -2.41
CA PHE A 59 0.71 -2.88 -1.69
C PHE A 59 1.41 -3.36 -0.43
N PHE A 60 2.71 -3.08 -0.35
CA PHE A 60 3.52 -3.45 0.79
C PHE A 60 3.51 -2.34 1.82
N PHE A 61 2.80 -2.58 2.92
CA PHE A 61 2.75 -1.70 4.07
C PHE A 61 3.54 -2.30 5.22
N ARG A 62 4.64 -1.65 5.59
CA ARG A 62 5.56 -2.03 6.68
C ARG A 62 6.08 -3.48 6.58
N THR A 63 5.24 -4.45 6.92
CA THR A 63 5.59 -5.86 7.02
C THR A 63 4.73 -6.78 6.18
N THR A 64 3.65 -6.30 5.54
CA THR A 64 2.70 -7.15 4.82
C THR A 64 2.38 -6.63 3.43
N ASP A 65 2.06 -7.56 2.52
CA ASP A 65 1.53 -7.30 1.19
C ASP A 65 0.00 -7.45 1.23
N VAL A 66 -0.71 -6.42 0.77
CA VAL A 66 -2.18 -6.47 0.63
C VAL A 66 -2.55 -6.11 -0.80
N THR A 67 -3.33 -6.97 -1.45
CA THR A 67 -3.81 -6.68 -2.81
C THR A 67 -4.76 -5.48 -2.77
N GLY A 68 -4.70 -4.64 -3.80
CA GLY A 68 -5.65 -3.55 -3.98
C GLY A 68 -5.89 -3.24 -5.44
N SER A 69 -6.90 -2.43 -5.71
CA SER A 69 -7.15 -1.84 -7.03
C SER A 69 -6.77 -0.38 -7.06
N ILE A 70 -6.28 0.07 -8.21
CA ILE A 70 -5.97 1.47 -8.50
C ILE A 70 -7.04 2.05 -9.42
N THR A 71 -7.59 3.19 -9.03
CA THR A 71 -8.42 4.05 -9.88
C THR A 71 -7.58 5.25 -10.31
N LEU A 72 -7.39 5.36 -11.62
CA LEU A 72 -6.66 6.48 -12.25
C LEU A 72 -7.55 7.74 -12.32
N PRO A 73 -6.95 8.94 -12.35
CA PRO A 73 -7.66 10.18 -12.60
C PRO A 73 -8.50 10.16 -13.89
N GLU A 74 -9.53 10.98 -13.94
CA GLU A 74 -10.33 11.16 -15.16
C GLU A 74 -9.44 11.60 -16.33
N GLY A 75 -9.68 11.05 -17.51
CA GLY A 75 -8.87 11.29 -18.71
C GLY A 75 -7.53 10.54 -18.76
N GLN A 76 -7.06 9.94 -17.66
CA GLN A 76 -5.84 9.14 -17.66
C GLN A 76 -6.14 7.66 -17.91
N GLU A 77 -5.70 7.15 -19.07
CA GLU A 77 -5.93 5.75 -19.47
C GLU A 77 -4.80 4.81 -19.06
N MET A 78 -3.57 5.34 -18.98
CA MET A 78 -2.37 4.57 -18.68
C MET A 78 -1.35 5.39 -17.89
N VAL A 79 -0.43 4.68 -17.23
CA VAL A 79 0.70 5.26 -16.48
C VAL A 79 1.98 4.60 -16.96
N MET A 80 2.98 5.40 -17.34
CA MET A 80 4.26 4.92 -17.85
C MET A 80 5.26 4.70 -16.69
N PRO A 81 6.21 3.76 -16.84
CA PRO A 81 7.37 3.72 -15.96
C PRO A 81 8.11 5.06 -15.95
N GLY A 82 8.41 5.59 -14.77
CA GLY A 82 9.00 6.92 -14.56
C GLY A 82 7.98 8.03 -14.23
N ASP A 83 6.69 7.76 -14.37
CA ASP A 83 5.65 8.76 -14.05
C ASP A 83 5.42 8.89 -12.54
N ASN A 84 4.98 10.08 -12.14
CA ASN A 84 4.34 10.31 -10.85
C ASN A 84 2.83 10.48 -11.10
N VAL A 85 2.02 9.78 -10.33
CA VAL A 85 0.55 9.79 -10.49
C VAL A 85 -0.14 9.85 -9.15
N THR A 86 -1.16 10.71 -9.07
CA THR A 86 -2.12 10.73 -7.96
C THR A 86 -3.23 9.73 -8.27
N VAL A 87 -3.48 8.79 -7.37
CA VAL A 87 -4.50 7.74 -7.57
C VAL A 87 -5.36 7.52 -6.34
N GLU A 88 -6.54 6.96 -6.54
CA GLU A 88 -7.32 6.34 -5.48
C GLU A 88 -7.00 4.84 -5.41
N VAL A 89 -6.79 4.35 -4.19
CA VAL A 89 -6.49 2.93 -3.92
C VAL A 89 -7.59 2.35 -3.04
N GLU A 90 -8.03 1.14 -3.38
CA GLU A 90 -8.94 0.33 -2.55
C GLU A 90 -8.30 -1.03 -2.24
N LEU A 91 -8.05 -1.30 -0.96
CA LEU A 91 -7.46 -2.55 -0.47
C LEU A 91 -8.53 -3.61 -0.22
N ILE A 92 -8.18 -4.89 -0.44
CA ILE A 92 -9.09 -6.02 -0.17
C ILE A 92 -9.18 -6.36 1.33
N GLN A 93 -8.18 -5.99 2.12
CA GLN A 93 -8.21 -6.01 3.59
C GLN A 93 -7.82 -4.65 4.15
N PRO A 94 -8.37 -4.25 5.31
CA PRO A 94 -8.06 -2.98 5.91
C PRO A 94 -6.64 -2.99 6.51
N ILE A 95 -5.93 -1.86 6.39
CA ILE A 95 -4.58 -1.67 6.93
C ILE A 95 -4.56 -0.48 7.88
N ALA A 96 -3.87 -0.63 9.02
CA ALA A 96 -3.64 0.47 9.94
C ALA A 96 -2.69 1.51 9.31
N MET A 97 -3.25 2.66 8.93
CA MET A 97 -2.52 3.71 8.22
C MET A 97 -2.96 5.11 8.67
N ASP A 98 -2.06 6.07 8.47
CA ASP A 98 -2.31 7.49 8.58
C ASP A 98 -1.78 8.18 7.31
N ARG A 99 -2.09 9.47 7.16
CA ARG A 99 -1.46 10.30 6.13
C ARG A 99 0.06 10.24 6.24
N GLU A 100 0.74 10.41 5.12
CA GLU A 100 2.20 10.37 4.97
C GLU A 100 2.83 8.98 5.18
N LEU A 101 2.03 7.95 5.44
CA LEU A 101 2.54 6.58 5.47
C LEU A 101 3.06 6.20 4.08
N ARG A 102 4.32 5.77 4.03
CA ARG A 102 4.96 5.28 2.81
C ARG A 102 4.67 3.80 2.60
N PHE A 103 4.55 3.41 1.35
CA PHE A 103 4.35 2.02 0.92
C PHE A 103 5.09 1.75 -0.39
N ALA A 104 5.26 0.47 -0.71
CA ALA A 104 5.74 0.06 -2.02
C ALA A 104 4.61 -0.62 -2.82
N VAL A 105 4.59 -0.42 -4.12
CA VAL A 105 3.71 -1.16 -5.04
C VAL A 105 4.52 -2.32 -5.60
N ARG A 106 3.97 -3.53 -5.52
CA ARG A 106 4.65 -4.77 -5.88
C ARG A 106 3.83 -5.64 -6.82
N GLU A 107 4.54 -6.34 -7.70
CA GLU A 107 3.99 -7.30 -8.65
C GLU A 107 4.91 -8.51 -8.73
N GLY A 108 4.38 -9.71 -8.52
CA GLY A 108 5.19 -10.94 -8.53
C GLY A 108 6.37 -10.92 -7.55
N GLY A 109 6.22 -10.21 -6.41
CA GLY A 109 7.26 -10.03 -5.41
C GLY A 109 8.32 -8.97 -5.73
N ARG A 110 8.26 -8.31 -6.90
CA ARG A 110 9.15 -7.20 -7.28
C ARG A 110 8.51 -5.86 -6.99
N THR A 111 9.30 -4.89 -6.55
CA THR A 111 8.85 -3.50 -6.39
C THR A 111 8.77 -2.83 -7.76
N VAL A 112 7.62 -2.27 -8.07
CA VAL A 112 7.33 -1.59 -9.34
C VAL A 112 6.96 -0.12 -9.14
N GLY A 113 6.75 0.32 -7.90
CA GLY A 113 6.49 1.70 -7.56
C GLY A 113 6.70 1.98 -6.08
N ALA A 114 6.81 3.26 -5.74
CA ALA A 114 6.88 3.75 -4.37
C ALA A 114 5.79 4.80 -4.18
N GLY A 115 5.06 4.72 -3.07
CA GLY A 115 3.94 5.62 -2.83
C GLY A 115 3.88 6.17 -1.42
N VAL A 116 3.10 7.22 -1.26
CA VAL A 116 2.78 7.85 0.02
C VAL A 116 1.29 8.11 0.11
N VAL A 117 0.69 7.79 1.25
CA VAL A 117 -0.72 8.08 1.54
C VAL A 117 -0.90 9.60 1.66
N ALA A 118 -1.68 10.19 0.77
CA ALA A 118 -1.95 11.63 0.76
C ALA A 118 -3.17 11.99 1.64
N GLU A 119 -4.24 11.20 1.51
CA GLU A 119 -5.53 11.42 2.18
C GLU A 119 -6.20 10.08 2.48
N ILE A 120 -6.81 9.94 3.66
CA ILE A 120 -7.64 8.79 4.03
C ILE A 120 -9.08 9.07 3.65
N VAL A 121 -9.71 8.15 2.94
CA VAL A 121 -11.10 8.27 2.47
C VAL A 121 -12.04 7.40 3.31
N GLU A 122 -11.65 6.14 3.56
CA GLU A 122 -12.44 5.17 4.34
C GLU A 122 -11.55 4.22 5.15
#